data_AF-A0A8B6J1T4-F1
#
_entry.id   AF-A0A8B6J1T4-F1
#
_cell.length_a   1.000
_cell.length_b   1.000
_cell.length_c   1.000
_cell.angle_alpha   90.00
_cell.angle_beta   90.00
_cell.angle_gamma   90.00
#
_symmetry.space_group_name_H-M   'P 1'
#
loop_
_entity.id
_entity.type
_entity.pdbx_description
1 polymer ?
#
loop_
_entity_poly.entity_id
_entity_poly.type
_entity_poly.pdbx_seq_one_letter_code
_entity_poly.pdbx_strand_id
1 'polypeptide(L)'
;MYKLVIIEDEHIIRKWLRYAIDYKALDILVIGEAKDGKEGAVLIKESQPDIVLTDINMPIMTAFDMFEATKDQTYAKIILSGYADFPNARSAIHYGVLEFLTKPIEKVALWECLQTIIAKIEKQKGSNQKTDACVYIPLPQMTDQIPEVVKDILEWVHAHFQDKISTSRLAHDLGYSESYIYQNIKKHLQMPLSDYINQYRINQAIQLMQQEPDLMVYEIAQAVGIYDYRYFDRVFKKYLGQTVKAFKEEHFMKDTDRSMS
;
A
#
# COMPACT_ATOMS: atom_id res chain seq x y z
N MET A 1 23.17 -10.92 0.13
CA MET A 1 22.33 -11.26 1.29
C MET A 1 21.75 -10.01 1.94
N TYR A 2 20.43 -9.87 1.88
CA TYR A 2 19.64 -8.77 2.45
C TYR A 2 19.35 -9.00 3.93
N LYS A 3 19.50 -7.98 4.76
CA LYS A 3 19.27 -8.04 6.20
C LYS A 3 17.81 -7.68 6.51
N LEU A 4 17.08 -8.59 7.14
CA LEU A 4 15.69 -8.41 7.54
C LEU A 4 15.57 -8.30 9.08
N VAL A 5 14.80 -7.32 9.54
CA VAL A 5 14.34 -7.20 10.93
C VAL A 5 12.83 -7.41 11.00
N ILE A 6 12.36 -8.16 11.99
CA ILE A 6 10.94 -8.45 12.22
C ILE A 6 10.50 -7.79 13.53
N ILE A 7 9.40 -7.04 13.50
CA ILE A 7 8.91 -6.25 14.65
C ILE A 7 7.41 -6.54 14.80
N GLU A 8 7.04 -7.24 15.86
CA GLU A 8 5.68 -7.74 16.05
C GLU A 8 5.51 -7.98 17.54
N ASP A 9 4.44 -7.50 18.17
CA ASP A 9 4.29 -7.61 19.63
C ASP A 9 3.84 -9.00 20.07
N GLU A 10 3.02 -9.67 19.26
CA GLU A 10 2.60 -11.04 19.50
C GLU A 10 3.75 -12.05 19.29
N HIS A 11 4.24 -12.63 20.39
CA HIS A 11 5.38 -13.57 20.37
C HIS A 11 5.16 -14.77 19.42
N ILE A 12 3.93 -15.28 19.33
CA ILE A 12 3.63 -16.43 18.45
C ILE A 12 3.75 -16.03 16.98
N ILE A 13 3.22 -14.86 16.59
CA ILE A 13 3.29 -14.35 15.22
C ILE A 13 4.74 -14.02 14.85
N ARG A 14 5.45 -13.31 15.73
CA ARG A 14 6.86 -12.96 15.54
C ARG A 14 7.73 -14.20 15.28
N LYS A 15 7.55 -15.24 16.10
CA LYS A 15 8.26 -16.50 15.95
C LYS A 15 7.82 -17.26 14.69
N TRP A 16 6.54 -17.22 14.34
CA TRP A 16 6.06 -17.82 13.09
C TRP A 16 6.73 -17.15 11.90
N LEU A 17 6.73 -15.81 11.82
CA LEU A 17 7.39 -15.06 10.76
C LEU A 17 8.84 -15.48 10.61
N ARG A 18 9.59 -15.53 11.72
CA ARG A 18 11.01 -15.93 11.73
C ARG A 18 11.33 -17.26 11.03
N TYR A 19 10.38 -18.20 11.01
CA TYR A 19 10.56 -19.56 10.48
C TYR A 19 9.55 -19.94 9.38
N ALA A 20 8.69 -19.02 8.94
CA ALA A 20 7.55 -19.33 8.07
C ALA A 20 7.99 -19.86 6.70
N ILE A 21 9.09 -19.29 6.18
CA ILE A 21 9.61 -19.52 4.83
C ILE A 21 11.13 -19.74 4.83
N ASP A 22 11.65 -20.23 3.71
CA ASP A 22 13.10 -20.35 3.51
C ASP A 22 13.72 -19.01 3.08
N TYR A 23 14.02 -18.16 4.05
CA TYR A 23 14.67 -16.87 3.81
C TYR A 23 15.99 -16.98 3.04
N LYS A 24 16.73 -18.09 3.20
CA LYS A 24 18.03 -18.26 2.51
C LYS A 24 17.84 -18.42 1.01
N ALA A 25 16.76 -19.08 0.58
CA ALA A 25 16.43 -19.21 -0.83
C ALA A 25 16.08 -17.86 -1.49
N LEU A 26 15.76 -16.83 -0.69
CA LEU A 26 15.57 -15.44 -1.13
C LEU A 26 16.81 -14.56 -0.92
N ASP A 27 17.95 -15.13 -0.54
CA ASP A 27 19.15 -14.38 -0.14
C ASP A 27 18.86 -13.37 1.01
N ILE A 28 17.94 -13.73 1.92
CA ILE A 28 17.60 -12.94 3.12
C ILE A 28 18.20 -13.59 4.37
N LEU A 29 18.74 -12.74 5.24
CA LEU A 29 19.13 -13.08 6.60
C LEU A 29 18.26 -12.30 7.60
N VAL A 30 17.50 -13.01 8.43
CA VAL A 30 16.82 -12.38 9.57
C VAL A 30 17.86 -12.13 10.67
N ILE A 31 18.18 -10.85 10.88
CA ILE A 31 19.26 -10.39 11.76
C ILE A 31 18.78 -9.98 13.16
N GLY A 32 17.47 -9.82 13.36
CA GLY A 32 16.91 -9.48 14.66
C GLY A 32 15.39 -9.48 14.69
N GLU A 33 14.87 -9.53 15.90
CA GLU A 33 13.45 -9.53 16.23
C GLU A 33 13.21 -8.52 17.37
N ALA A 34 12.11 -7.77 17.31
CA ALA A 34 11.71 -6.83 18.36
C ALA A 34 10.22 -6.97 18.67
N LYS A 35 9.81 -6.67 19.91
CA LYS A 35 8.42 -6.82 20.37
C LYS A 35 7.61 -5.53 20.36
N ASP A 36 8.24 -4.39 20.12
CA ASP A 36 7.58 -3.09 20.09
C ASP A 36 8.39 -2.11 19.22
N GLY A 37 7.77 -0.99 18.84
CA GLY A 37 8.42 -0.01 17.97
C GLY A 37 9.66 0.65 18.60
N LYS A 38 9.78 0.69 19.93
CA LYS A 38 10.92 1.31 20.61
C LYS A 38 12.15 0.41 20.54
N GLU A 39 11.99 -0.88 20.87
CA GLU A 39 13.03 -1.90 20.67
C GLU A 39 13.38 -2.01 19.18
N GLY A 40 12.35 -1.96 18.32
CA GLY A 40 12.48 -1.92 16.87
C GLY A 40 13.36 -0.78 16.36
N ALA A 41 13.11 0.45 16.83
CA ALA A 41 13.88 1.63 16.43
C ALA A 41 15.36 1.54 16.82
N VAL A 42 15.66 1.00 18.01
CA VAL A 42 17.05 0.77 18.46
C VAL A 42 17.72 -0.26 17.56
N LEU A 43 17.04 -1.39 17.33
CA LEU A 43 17.56 -2.47 16.49
C LEU A 43 17.83 -2.02 15.05
N ILE A 44 16.93 -1.22 14.46
CA ILE A 44 17.11 -0.64 13.11
C ILE A 44 18.39 0.21 13.05
N LYS A 45 18.62 1.07 14.06
CA LYS A 45 19.79 1.95 14.11
C LYS A 45 21.09 1.19 14.28
N GLU A 46 21.11 0.16 15.12
CA GLU A 46 22.32 -0.63 15.40
C GLU A 46 22.68 -1.58 14.25
N SER A 47 21.68 -2.18 13.61
CA SER A 47 21.90 -3.26 12.66
C SER A 47 21.81 -2.84 11.18
N GLN A 48 21.26 -1.64 10.92
CA GLN A 48 21.04 -1.06 9.59
C GLN A 48 20.47 -2.08 8.59
N PRO A 49 19.25 -2.60 8.82
CA PRO A 49 18.65 -3.61 7.96
C PRO A 49 18.38 -3.08 6.55
N ASP A 50 18.30 -3.97 5.57
CA ASP A 50 17.81 -3.64 4.23
C ASP A 50 16.26 -3.64 4.20
N ILE A 51 15.63 -4.48 5.03
CA ILE A 51 14.18 -4.69 5.06
C ILE A 51 13.70 -4.71 6.52
N VAL A 52 12.59 -4.04 6.79
CA VAL A 52 11.87 -4.11 8.06
C VAL A 52 10.45 -4.60 7.80
N LEU A 53 10.08 -5.68 8.46
CA LEU A 53 8.72 -6.21 8.51
C LEU A 53 8.12 -5.88 9.88
N THR A 54 7.06 -5.09 9.93
CA THR A 54 6.51 -4.60 11.20
C THR A 54 5.00 -4.66 11.28
N ASP A 55 4.44 -4.97 12.45
CA ASP A 55 3.02 -4.66 12.73
C ASP A 55 2.82 -3.14 12.88
N ILE A 56 1.60 -2.64 12.66
CA ILE A 56 1.25 -1.22 12.80
C ILE A 56 1.06 -0.86 14.27
N ASN A 57 0.18 -1.59 14.94
CA ASN A 57 -0.30 -1.26 16.27
C ASN A 57 0.44 -2.08 17.31
N MET A 58 1.61 -1.59 17.72
CA MET A 58 2.39 -2.19 18.79
C MET A 58 2.28 -1.36 20.07
N PRO A 59 2.39 -1.98 21.26
CA PRO A 59 2.53 -1.25 22.51
C PRO A 59 3.73 -0.30 22.48
N ILE A 60 3.72 0.74 23.33
CA ILE A 60 4.83 1.69 23.56
C ILE A 60 5.10 2.64 22.38
N MET A 61 5.21 2.13 21.16
CA MET A 61 5.52 2.91 19.95
C MET A 61 4.94 2.22 18.73
N THR A 62 4.17 2.97 17.93
CA THR A 62 3.58 2.45 16.68
C THR A 62 4.62 2.34 15.57
N ALA A 63 4.29 1.61 14.49
CA ALA A 63 5.18 1.55 13.32
C ALA A 63 5.51 2.94 12.75
N PHE A 64 4.54 3.86 12.72
CA PHE A 64 4.76 5.19 12.15
C PHE A 64 5.67 6.04 13.03
N ASP A 65 5.48 6.00 14.35
CA ASP A 65 6.39 6.68 15.29
C ASP A 65 7.81 6.13 15.16
N MET A 66 7.94 4.81 14.99
CA MET A 66 9.21 4.14 14.76
C MET A 66 9.84 4.58 13.44
N PHE A 67 9.07 4.67 12.35
CA PHE A 67 9.56 5.15 11.05
C PHE A 67 10.02 6.60 11.11
N GLU A 68 9.29 7.47 11.83
CA GLU A 68 9.73 8.85 12.07
C GLU A 68 11.02 8.89 12.89
N ALA A 69 11.15 8.05 13.91
CA ALA A 69 12.34 7.96 14.77
C ALA A 69 13.58 7.39 14.05
N THR A 70 13.39 6.76 12.89
CA THR A 70 14.44 6.10 12.08
C THR A 70 14.49 6.64 10.64
N LYS A 71 13.90 7.82 10.40
CA LYS A 71 13.86 8.46 9.07
C LYS A 71 15.22 8.78 8.45
N ASP A 72 16.26 8.82 9.29
CA ASP A 72 17.65 8.98 8.89
C ASP A 72 18.25 7.71 8.26
N GLN A 73 17.60 6.55 8.43
CA GLN A 73 18.01 5.27 7.85
C GLN A 73 17.18 4.95 6.61
N THR A 74 17.82 4.35 5.61
CA THR A 74 17.16 3.90 4.37
C THR A 74 17.00 2.39 4.41
N TYR A 75 15.74 1.93 4.40
CA TYR A 75 15.39 0.52 4.36
C TYR A 75 13.99 0.35 3.77
N ALA A 76 13.72 -0.83 3.20
CA ALA A 76 12.42 -1.22 2.70
C ALA A 76 11.46 -1.46 3.87
N LYS A 77 10.31 -0.79 3.85
CA LYS A 77 9.29 -0.87 4.90
C LYS A 77 8.14 -1.75 4.44
N ILE A 78 7.89 -2.84 5.14
CA ILE A 78 6.75 -3.75 4.93
C ILE A 78 5.91 -3.73 6.19
N ILE A 79 4.61 -3.51 6.04
CA ILE A 79 3.67 -3.50 7.15
C ILE A 79 2.85 -4.80 7.17
N LEU A 80 2.66 -5.36 8.35
CA LEU A 80 1.65 -6.37 8.66
C LEU A 80 0.39 -5.63 9.12
N SER A 81 -0.74 -5.83 8.45
CA SER A 81 -1.98 -5.13 8.78
C SER A 81 -3.11 -6.10 9.08
N GLY A 82 -3.82 -5.87 10.18
CA GLY A 82 -5.13 -6.46 10.41
C GLY A 82 -6.23 -5.73 9.65
N TYR A 83 -7.42 -6.32 9.65
CA TYR A 83 -8.60 -5.78 8.95
C TYR A 83 -9.06 -4.40 9.46
N ALA A 84 -8.71 -4.05 10.70
CA ALA A 84 -9.09 -2.78 11.36
C ALA A 84 -8.13 -1.61 11.07
N ASP A 85 -6.99 -1.85 10.41
CA ASP A 85 -5.91 -0.86 10.33
C ASP A 85 -5.91 -0.02 9.05
N PHE A 86 -6.98 -0.13 8.27
CA PHE A 86 -7.11 0.56 7.00
C PHE A 86 -7.04 2.11 7.09
N PRO A 87 -7.57 2.78 8.13
CA PRO A 87 -7.40 4.24 8.28
C PRO A 87 -5.92 4.66 8.39
N ASN A 88 -5.07 3.78 8.95
CA ASN A 88 -3.63 3.99 9.13
C ASN A 88 -2.83 3.77 7.84
N ALA A 89 -3.40 3.05 6.87
CA ALA A 89 -2.80 2.73 5.60
C ALA A 89 -2.57 3.99 4.71
N ARG A 90 -3.33 5.08 4.97
CA ARG A 90 -3.08 6.41 4.38
C ARG A 90 -1.78 7.05 4.88
N SER A 91 -1.47 6.91 6.17
CA SER A 91 -0.23 7.45 6.77
C SER A 91 0.99 6.69 6.29
N ALA A 92 0.87 5.37 6.11
CA ALA A 92 1.95 4.51 5.63
C ALA A 92 2.56 4.92 4.29
N ILE A 93 1.75 5.49 3.39
CA ILE A 93 2.23 6.07 2.12
C ILE A 93 3.23 7.19 2.38
N HIS A 94 2.94 8.09 3.32
CA HIS A 94 3.82 9.20 3.67
C HIS A 94 5.18 8.73 4.19
N TYR A 95 5.22 7.56 4.85
CA TYR A 95 6.45 6.96 5.37
C TYR A 95 7.22 6.11 4.33
N GLY A 96 6.72 6.01 3.10
CA GLY A 96 7.33 5.22 2.04
C GLY A 96 7.25 3.72 2.28
N VAL A 97 6.13 3.25 2.83
CA VAL A 97 5.85 1.81 2.95
C VAL A 97 5.70 1.21 1.56
N LEU A 98 6.46 0.15 1.29
CA LEU A 98 6.57 -0.45 -0.04
C LEU A 98 5.54 -1.53 -0.30
N GLU A 99 5.04 -2.19 0.76
CA GLU A 99 4.07 -3.28 0.64
C GLU A 99 3.35 -3.55 1.98
N PHE A 100 2.16 -4.14 1.90
CA PHE A 100 1.37 -4.58 3.04
C PHE A 100 1.08 -6.08 2.96
N LEU A 101 1.12 -6.74 4.12
CA LEU A 101 0.69 -8.13 4.28
C LEU A 101 -0.49 -8.18 5.24
N THR A 102 -1.60 -8.75 4.79
CA THR A 102 -2.79 -8.90 5.62
C THR A 102 -2.63 -10.06 6.61
N LYS A 103 -3.06 -9.85 7.86
CA LYS A 103 -3.26 -10.94 8.84
C LYS A 103 -4.61 -11.64 8.51
N PRO A 104 -4.71 -12.99 8.50
CA PRO A 104 -3.67 -13.97 8.79
C PRO A 104 -2.64 -14.05 7.66
N ILE A 105 -1.37 -14.10 8.03
CA ILE A 105 -0.26 -14.03 7.07
C ILE A 105 -0.06 -15.42 6.49
N GLU A 106 -0.19 -15.55 5.18
CA GLU A 106 0.07 -16.79 4.46
C GLU A 106 1.53 -16.87 4.02
N LYS A 107 2.08 -18.09 4.02
CA LYS A 107 3.48 -18.33 3.63
C LYS A 107 3.76 -17.88 2.20
N VAL A 108 2.82 -18.15 1.29
CA VAL A 108 2.94 -17.80 -0.14
C VAL A 108 2.94 -16.28 -0.30
N ALA A 109 2.00 -15.58 0.33
CA ALA A 109 1.94 -14.13 0.31
C ALA A 109 3.20 -13.47 0.88
N LEU A 110 3.72 -13.96 2.02
CA LEU A 110 4.97 -13.48 2.61
C LEU A 110 6.16 -13.66 1.66
N TRP A 111 6.24 -14.83 1.01
CA TRP A 111 7.28 -15.13 0.03
C TRP A 111 7.24 -14.20 -1.18
N GLU A 112 6.08 -14.04 -1.81
CA GLU A 112 5.88 -13.19 -2.99
C GLU A 112 6.14 -11.70 -2.68
N CYS A 113 5.70 -11.25 -1.51
CA CYS A 113 5.97 -9.90 -1.00
C CYS A 113 7.48 -9.65 -0.91
N LEU A 114 8.23 -10.55 -0.25
CA LEU A 114 9.67 -10.40 -0.08
C LEU A 114 10.42 -10.50 -1.42
N GLN A 115 10.00 -11.37 -2.33
CA GLN A 115 10.54 -11.43 -3.70
C GLN A 115 10.36 -10.10 -4.43
N THR A 116 9.16 -9.53 -4.36
CA THR A 116 8.84 -8.24 -5.00
C THR A 116 9.70 -7.12 -4.43
N ILE A 117 9.91 -7.11 -3.12
CA ILE A 117 10.74 -6.12 -2.43
C ILE A 117 12.21 -6.26 -2.84
N ILE A 118 12.75 -7.48 -2.91
CA ILE A 118 14.12 -7.70 -3.38
C ILE A 118 14.28 -7.18 -4.81
N ALA A 119 13.37 -7.53 -5.72
CA ALA A 119 13.43 -7.05 -7.11
C ALA A 119 13.37 -5.51 -7.20
N LYS A 120 12.58 -4.86 -6.33
CA LYS A 120 12.54 -3.40 -6.20
C LYS A 120 13.89 -2.85 -5.71
N ILE A 121 14.49 -3.44 -4.67
CA ILE A 121 15.80 -3.03 -4.14
C ILE A 121 16.92 -3.24 -5.17
N GLU A 122 16.89 -4.33 -5.94
CA GLU A 122 17.87 -4.63 -6.98
C GLU A 122 17.81 -3.65 -8.14
N LYS A 123 16.60 -3.32 -8.61
CA LYS A 123 16.41 -2.26 -9.62
C LYS A 123 16.94 -0.92 -9.15
N GLN A 124 16.79 -0.60 -7.85
CA GLN A 124 17.33 0.61 -7.23
C GLN A 124 18.86 0.59 -7.07
N LYS A 125 19.49 -0.58 -6.96
CA LYS A 125 20.97 -0.72 -6.89
C LYS A 125 21.64 -0.69 -8.27
N GLY A 126 20.95 -1.14 -9.32
CA GLY A 126 21.48 -1.20 -10.70
C GLY A 126 21.32 0.09 -11.50
N SER A 127 20.39 0.96 -11.12
CA SER A 127 20.22 2.29 -11.70
C SER A 127 20.65 3.31 -10.66
N ASN A 128 21.64 4.15 -10.95
CA ASN A 128 22.06 5.27 -10.09
C ASN A 128 21.00 6.41 -10.08
N GLN A 129 19.73 6.05 -10.14
CA GLN A 129 18.57 6.92 -10.09
C GLN A 129 17.89 6.68 -8.75
N LYS A 130 17.92 7.71 -7.91
CA LYS A 130 16.97 7.85 -6.81
C LYS A 130 15.56 7.85 -7.41
N THR A 131 14.87 6.72 -7.42
CA THR A 131 13.47 6.63 -7.85
C THR A 131 12.62 6.14 -6.69
N ASP A 132 11.92 7.09 -6.07
CA ASP A 132 10.47 7.17 -6.12
C ASP A 132 9.79 5.81 -5.94
N ALA A 133 9.53 5.46 -4.68
CA ALA A 133 8.68 4.35 -4.32
C ALA A 133 7.35 4.48 -5.09
N CYS A 134 6.91 3.43 -5.78
CA CYS A 134 5.55 3.38 -6.31
C CYS A 134 4.57 3.57 -5.16
N VAL A 135 3.98 4.76 -5.08
CA VAL A 135 2.97 5.10 -4.09
C VAL A 135 1.67 4.42 -4.52
N TYR A 136 1.29 3.32 -3.89
CA TYR A 136 -0.02 2.69 -4.08
C TYR A 136 -0.86 2.90 -2.83
N ILE A 137 -2.14 3.24 -2.99
CA ILE A 137 -3.09 3.26 -1.89
C ILE A 137 -3.49 1.82 -1.61
N PRO A 138 -3.19 1.25 -0.45
CA PRO A 138 -3.65 -0.09 -0.13
C PRO A 138 -5.18 -0.14 -0.18
N LEU A 139 -5.72 -1.22 -0.73
CA LEU A 139 -7.16 -1.50 -0.77
C LEU A 139 -7.44 -2.82 -0.04
N PRO A 140 -8.65 -3.00 0.53
CA PRO A 140 -9.09 -4.30 1.00
C PRO A 140 -8.85 -5.38 -0.07
N GLN A 141 -7.97 -6.34 0.21
CA GLN A 141 -7.72 -7.49 -0.65
C GLN A 141 -8.82 -8.53 -0.49
N MET A 142 -9.12 -9.25 -1.57
CA MET A 142 -10.14 -10.30 -1.60
C MET A 142 -9.61 -11.54 -0.88
N THR A 143 -9.79 -11.61 0.44
CA THR A 143 -9.42 -12.79 1.24
C THR A 143 -10.61 -13.73 1.43
N ASP A 144 -10.35 -14.97 1.85
CA ASP A 144 -11.38 -15.98 2.12
C ASP A 144 -12.34 -15.61 3.27
N GLN A 145 -12.00 -14.60 4.08
CA GLN A 145 -12.82 -14.13 5.20
C GLN A 145 -13.86 -13.08 4.80
N ILE A 146 -13.76 -12.57 3.58
CA ILE A 146 -14.73 -11.62 3.03
C ILE A 146 -15.95 -12.41 2.53
N PRO A 147 -17.18 -12.06 2.97
CA PRO A 147 -18.39 -12.71 2.47
C PRO A 147 -18.47 -12.59 0.94
N GLU A 148 -19.04 -13.60 0.29
CA GLU A 148 -19.16 -13.64 -1.18
C GLU A 148 -19.84 -12.38 -1.73
N VAL A 149 -20.90 -11.90 -1.07
CA VAL A 149 -21.56 -10.62 -1.42
C VAL A 149 -20.58 -9.45 -1.51
N VAL A 150 -19.61 -9.36 -0.61
CA VAL A 150 -18.62 -8.28 -0.64
C VAL A 150 -17.62 -8.48 -1.77
N LYS A 151 -17.24 -9.73 -2.07
CA LYS A 151 -16.40 -10.04 -3.24
C LYS A 151 -17.10 -9.64 -4.54
N ASP A 152 -18.37 -10.03 -4.70
CA ASP A 152 -19.20 -9.67 -5.86
C ASP A 152 -19.29 -8.15 -6.05
N ILE A 153 -19.49 -7.41 -4.95
CA ILE A 153 -19.51 -5.94 -4.99
C ILE A 153 -18.16 -5.38 -5.46
N LEU A 154 -17.05 -5.89 -4.93
CA LEU A 154 -15.72 -5.40 -5.27
C LEU A 154 -15.33 -5.73 -6.72
N GLU A 155 -15.61 -6.94 -7.18
CA GLU A 155 -15.40 -7.36 -8.58
C GLU A 155 -16.22 -6.51 -9.53
N TRP A 156 -17.49 -6.28 -9.22
CA TRP A 156 -18.34 -5.40 -10.04
C TRP A 156 -17.78 -3.99 -10.08
N VAL A 157 -17.30 -3.45 -8.95
CA VAL A 157 -16.66 -2.13 -8.90
C VAL A 157 -15.40 -2.10 -9.77
N HIS A 158 -14.54 -3.13 -9.71
CA HIS A 158 -13.32 -3.21 -10.52
C HIS A 158 -13.63 -3.33 -12.01
N ALA A 159 -14.73 -3.97 -12.40
CA ALA A 159 -15.15 -4.05 -13.80
C ALA A 159 -15.76 -2.73 -14.32
N HIS A 160 -16.33 -1.90 -13.43
CA HIS A 160 -17.10 -0.70 -13.81
C HIS A 160 -16.51 0.61 -13.25
N PHE A 161 -15.28 0.60 -12.73
CA PHE A 161 -14.71 1.77 -12.04
C PHE A 161 -14.62 3.01 -12.93
N GLN A 162 -14.59 2.88 -14.26
CA GLN A 162 -14.55 4.01 -15.20
C GLN A 162 -15.92 4.68 -15.39
N ASP A 163 -17.00 3.97 -15.06
CA ASP A 163 -18.37 4.43 -15.24
C ASP A 163 -18.84 5.35 -14.11
N LYS A 164 -19.97 6.02 -14.33
CA LYS A 164 -20.75 6.60 -13.23
C LYS A 164 -21.38 5.47 -12.41
N ILE A 165 -20.80 5.19 -11.25
CA ILE A 165 -21.32 4.22 -10.28
C ILE A 165 -22.35 4.90 -9.37
N SER A 166 -23.51 4.27 -9.20
CA SER A 166 -24.49 4.59 -8.17
C SER A 166 -24.81 3.34 -7.35
N THR A 167 -25.20 3.51 -6.09
CA THR A 167 -25.62 2.39 -5.23
C THR A 167 -26.82 1.66 -5.82
N SER A 168 -27.74 2.39 -6.45
CA SER A 168 -28.91 1.84 -7.12
C SER A 168 -28.54 0.96 -8.33
N ARG A 169 -27.58 1.37 -9.16
CA ARG A 169 -27.09 0.55 -10.30
C ARG A 169 -26.41 -0.72 -9.80
N LEU A 170 -25.50 -0.59 -8.85
CA LEU A 170 -24.82 -1.73 -8.23
C LEU A 170 -25.82 -2.74 -7.63
N ALA A 171 -26.81 -2.23 -6.88
CA ALA A 171 -27.87 -3.02 -6.27
C ALA A 171 -28.70 -3.79 -7.31
N HIS A 172 -29.10 -3.10 -8.38
CA HIS A 172 -29.85 -3.70 -9.48
C HIS A 172 -29.04 -4.79 -10.19
N ASP A 173 -27.79 -4.50 -10.57
CA ASP A 173 -26.97 -5.40 -11.38
C ASP A 173 -26.54 -6.66 -10.61
N LEU A 174 -26.37 -6.56 -9.30
CA LEU A 174 -26.03 -7.69 -8.42
C LEU A 174 -27.26 -8.39 -7.80
N GLY A 175 -28.47 -7.87 -8.01
CA GLY A 175 -29.69 -8.43 -7.41
C GLY A 175 -29.77 -8.28 -5.89
N TYR A 176 -29.12 -7.27 -5.32
CA TYR A 176 -29.14 -6.97 -3.88
C TYR A 176 -29.96 -5.72 -3.56
N SER A 177 -30.42 -5.60 -2.31
CA SER A 177 -30.95 -4.32 -1.83
C SER A 177 -29.83 -3.35 -1.47
N GLU A 178 -30.06 -2.05 -1.67
CA GLU A 178 -29.09 -1.00 -1.27
C GLU A 178 -28.73 -1.07 0.23
N SER A 179 -29.72 -1.36 1.08
CA SER A 179 -29.52 -1.54 2.52
C SER A 179 -28.61 -2.72 2.84
N TYR A 180 -28.74 -3.84 2.11
CA TYR A 180 -27.89 -5.01 2.30
C TYR A 180 -26.44 -4.74 1.89
N ILE A 181 -26.24 -4.05 0.76
CA ILE A 181 -24.91 -3.60 0.32
C ILE A 181 -24.29 -2.68 1.38
N TYR A 182 -25.02 -1.65 1.83
CA TYR A 182 -24.51 -0.71 2.83
C TYR A 182 -24.07 -1.41 4.12
N GLN A 183 -24.90 -2.32 4.64
CA GLN A 183 -24.59 -3.07 5.85
C GLN A 183 -23.35 -3.95 5.68
N ASN A 184 -23.25 -4.69 4.58
CA ASN A 184 -22.09 -5.55 4.33
C ASN A 184 -20.81 -4.73 4.12
N ILE A 185 -20.85 -3.68 3.29
CA ILE A 185 -19.69 -2.81 3.08
C ILE A 185 -19.25 -2.15 4.39
N LYS A 186 -20.17 -1.59 5.17
CA LYS A 186 -19.82 -0.95 6.44
C LYS A 186 -19.23 -1.93 7.45
N LYS A 187 -19.84 -3.12 7.56
CA LYS A 187 -19.41 -4.17 8.51
C LYS A 187 -18.04 -4.73 8.13
N HIS A 188 -17.82 -4.91 6.84
CA HIS A 188 -16.63 -5.56 6.32
C HIS A 188 -15.57 -4.48 5.99
N LEU A 189 -15.73 -3.63 4.99
CA LEU A 189 -14.65 -2.72 4.59
C LEU A 189 -14.30 -1.63 5.62
N GLN A 190 -15.12 -1.42 6.66
CA GLN A 190 -14.97 -0.34 7.64
C GLN A 190 -14.80 1.06 7.02
N MET A 191 -15.24 1.23 5.78
CA MET A 191 -15.20 2.49 5.05
C MET A 191 -16.41 2.59 4.11
N PRO A 192 -16.80 3.81 3.69
CA PRO A 192 -17.82 3.98 2.67
C PRO A 192 -17.39 3.37 1.33
N LEU A 193 -18.33 2.76 0.59
CA LEU A 193 -18.05 2.23 -0.76
C LEU A 193 -17.49 3.30 -1.71
N SER A 194 -17.96 4.54 -1.59
CA SER A 194 -17.45 5.67 -2.36
C SER A 194 -15.97 5.96 -2.11
N ASP A 195 -15.50 5.75 -0.87
CA ASP A 195 -14.09 5.93 -0.54
C ASP A 195 -13.24 4.80 -1.15
N TYR A 196 -13.74 3.55 -1.13
CA TYR A 196 -13.09 2.43 -1.82
C TYR A 196 -12.95 2.69 -3.32
N ILE A 197 -14.06 3.07 -3.99
CA ILE A 197 -14.07 3.37 -5.43
C ILE A 197 -13.03 4.44 -5.76
N ASN A 198 -13.00 5.53 -4.98
CA ASN A 198 -12.06 6.61 -5.23
C ASN A 198 -10.60 6.16 -5.02
N GLN A 199 -10.30 5.41 -3.97
CA GLN A 199 -8.95 4.88 -3.76
C GLN A 199 -8.52 3.95 -4.90
N TYR A 200 -9.42 3.08 -5.36
CA TYR A 200 -9.18 2.24 -6.54
C TYR A 200 -8.91 3.05 -7.80
N ARG A 201 -9.71 4.08 -8.08
CA ARG A 201 -9.48 4.98 -9.22
C ARG A 201 -8.14 5.71 -9.13
N ILE A 202 -7.74 6.15 -7.95
CA ILE A 202 -6.45 6.83 -7.75
C ILE A 202 -5.29 5.85 -7.95
N ASN A 203 -5.42 4.61 -7.51
CA ASN A 203 -4.46 3.55 -7.82
C ASN A 203 -4.31 3.29 -9.31
N GLN A 204 -5.43 3.18 -10.02
CA GLN A 204 -5.42 3.07 -11.48
C GLN A 204 -4.78 4.30 -12.13
N ALA A 205 -4.99 5.50 -11.57
CA ALA A 205 -4.39 6.73 -12.06
C ALA A 205 -2.86 6.71 -11.90
N ILE A 206 -2.35 6.23 -10.77
CA ILE A 206 -0.91 6.10 -10.52
C ILE A 206 -0.30 5.06 -11.47
N GLN A 207 -0.97 3.93 -11.68
CA GLN A 207 -0.53 2.92 -12.66
C GLN A 207 -0.47 3.50 -14.07
N LEU A 208 -1.48 4.28 -14.45
CA LEU A 208 -1.51 4.95 -15.75
C LEU A 208 -0.38 5.99 -15.88
N MET A 209 -0.09 6.76 -14.83
CA MET A 209 1.06 7.70 -14.83
C MET A 209 2.41 6.99 -14.96
N GLN A 210 2.54 5.77 -14.43
CA GLN A 210 3.75 4.95 -14.56
C GLN A 210 3.92 4.40 -15.97
N GLN A 211 2.82 4.01 -16.62
CA GLN A 211 2.83 3.44 -17.95
C GLN A 211 2.97 4.52 -19.03
N GLU A 212 2.33 5.67 -18.84
CA GLU A 212 2.30 6.78 -19.79
C GLU A 212 2.58 8.13 -19.08
N PRO A 213 3.87 8.44 -18.78
CA PRO A 213 4.25 9.64 -18.02
C PRO A 213 3.84 10.96 -18.68
N ASP A 214 3.68 10.98 -20.00
CA ASP A 214 3.35 12.18 -20.78
C ASP A 214 1.85 12.52 -20.79
N LEU A 215 0.98 11.62 -20.34
CA LEU A 215 -0.47 11.86 -20.34
C LEU A 215 -0.84 13.09 -19.51
N MET A 216 -1.70 13.93 -20.05
CA MET A 216 -2.15 15.12 -19.34
C MET A 216 -3.02 14.71 -18.14
N VAL A 217 -2.99 15.51 -17.07
CA VAL A 217 -3.74 15.22 -15.84
C VAL A 217 -5.24 15.03 -16.10
N TYR A 218 -5.81 15.76 -17.07
CA TYR A 218 -7.22 15.60 -17.44
C TYR A 218 -7.49 14.26 -18.13
N GLU A 219 -6.55 13.72 -18.91
CA GLU A 219 -6.67 12.44 -19.62
C GLU A 219 -6.66 11.30 -18.62
N ILE A 220 -5.75 11.37 -17.65
CA ILE A 220 -5.68 10.42 -16.54
C ILE A 220 -6.99 10.44 -15.74
N ALA A 221 -7.51 11.62 -15.41
CA ALA A 221 -8.76 11.76 -14.66
C ALA A 221 -9.95 11.12 -15.40
N GLN A 222 -10.04 11.32 -16.72
CA GLN A 222 -11.07 10.72 -17.55
C GLN A 222 -10.93 9.20 -17.66
N ALA A 223 -9.71 8.70 -17.86
CA ALA A 223 -9.41 7.27 -17.96
C ALA A 223 -9.77 6.48 -16.70
N VAL A 224 -9.78 7.14 -15.52
CA VAL A 224 -10.19 6.52 -14.24
C VAL A 224 -11.64 6.85 -13.84
N GLY A 225 -12.43 7.46 -14.71
CA GLY A 225 -13.85 7.74 -14.47
C GLY A 225 -14.13 8.93 -13.55
N ILE A 226 -13.20 9.88 -13.43
CA ILE A 226 -13.35 11.13 -12.66
C ILE A 226 -13.29 12.34 -13.62
N TYR A 227 -14.43 12.65 -14.22
CA TYR A 227 -14.54 13.71 -15.25
C TYR A 227 -14.42 15.15 -14.69
N ASP A 228 -14.68 15.36 -13.39
CA ASP A 228 -14.47 16.65 -12.75
C ASP A 228 -13.03 16.76 -12.24
N TYR A 229 -12.23 17.59 -12.91
CA TYR A 229 -10.83 17.84 -12.58
C TYR A 229 -10.61 18.34 -11.14
N ARG A 230 -11.46 19.25 -10.64
CA ARG A 230 -11.30 19.79 -9.27
C ARG A 230 -11.63 18.73 -8.25
N TYR A 231 -12.60 17.87 -8.54
CA TYR A 231 -12.90 16.72 -7.72
C TYR A 231 -11.75 15.72 -7.73
N PHE A 232 -11.20 15.40 -8.91
CA PHE A 232 -10.05 14.50 -9.05
C PHE A 232 -8.86 14.97 -8.20
N ASP A 233 -8.43 16.23 -8.36
CA ASP A 233 -7.29 16.75 -7.60
C ASP A 233 -7.56 16.81 -6.09
N ARG A 234 -8.80 17.12 -5.68
CA ARG A 234 -9.21 17.07 -4.27
C ARG A 234 -9.16 15.65 -3.70
N VAL A 235 -9.61 14.66 -4.46
CA VAL A 235 -9.62 13.24 -4.08
C VAL A 235 -8.18 12.71 -4.03
N PHE A 236 -7.36 13.05 -5.03
CA PHE A 236 -5.94 12.70 -5.08
C PHE A 236 -5.20 13.28 -3.86
N LYS A 237 -5.38 14.58 -3.59
CA LYS A 237 -4.80 15.24 -2.41
C LYS A 237 -5.32 14.69 -1.09
N LYS A 238 -6.60 14.31 -1.00
CA LYS A 238 -7.18 13.65 0.19
C LYS A 238 -6.39 12.39 0.57
N TYR A 239 -6.00 11.58 -0.43
CA TYR A 239 -5.36 10.29 -0.18
C TYR A 239 -3.83 10.32 -0.21
N LEU A 240 -3.22 11.16 -1.04
CA LEU A 240 -1.78 11.19 -1.26
C LEU A 240 -1.09 12.45 -0.70
N GLY A 241 -1.84 13.37 -0.12
CA GLY A 241 -1.32 14.58 0.54
C GLY A 241 -0.87 15.69 -0.41
N GLN A 242 -0.74 15.41 -1.71
CA GLN A 242 -0.30 16.36 -2.73
C GLN A 242 -1.21 16.39 -3.96
N THR A 243 -1.06 17.40 -4.81
CA THR A 243 -1.82 17.52 -6.06
C THR A 243 -1.30 16.53 -7.10
N VAL A 244 -2.13 16.20 -8.09
CA VAL A 244 -1.72 15.26 -9.15
C VAL A 244 -0.51 15.78 -9.91
N LYS A 245 -0.48 17.08 -10.19
CA LYS A 245 0.63 17.74 -10.89
C LYS A 245 1.94 17.63 -10.12
N ALA A 246 1.93 17.98 -8.83
CA ALA A 246 3.12 17.88 -7.98
C ALA A 246 3.63 16.44 -7.88
N PHE A 247 2.70 15.48 -7.74
CA PHE A 247 3.03 14.06 -7.71
C PHE A 247 3.71 13.60 -9.01
N LYS A 248 3.18 14.01 -10.17
CA LYS A 248 3.78 13.70 -11.48
C LYS A 248 5.17 14.30 -11.65
N GLU A 249 5.35 15.56 -11.27
CA GLU A 249 6.64 16.25 -11.35
C GLU A 249 7.71 15.59 -10.47
N GLU A 250 7.32 15.19 -9.25
CA GLU A 250 8.22 14.56 -8.29
C GLU A 250 8.63 13.14 -8.70
N HIS A 251 7.69 12.34 -9.20
CA HIS A 251 7.86 10.90 -9.38
C HIS A 251 8.06 10.42 -10.83
N PHE A 252 7.66 11.21 -11.84
CA PHE A 252 7.62 10.74 -13.24
C PHE A 252 8.21 11.70 -14.29
N MET A 253 8.52 12.96 -13.95
CA MET A 253 9.03 13.95 -14.92
C MET A 253 10.51 14.34 -14.76
N LYS A 254 11.33 13.50 -14.11
CA LYS A 254 12.80 13.72 -14.07
C LYS A 254 13.44 13.31 -15.40
N ASP A 255 13.37 14.18 -16.41
CA ASP A 255 14.44 14.43 -17.41
C ASP A 255 13.90 15.26 -18.59
N THR A 256 13.70 16.57 -18.41
CA THR A 256 13.53 17.46 -19.57
C THR A 256 14.33 18.75 -19.53
N ASP A 257 15.15 19.02 -18.51
CA ASP A 257 15.82 20.33 -18.40
C ASP A 257 17.29 20.30 -17.93
N ARG A 258 18.00 19.19 -18.12
CA ARG A 258 19.47 19.12 -17.89
C ARG A 258 20.32 19.10 -19.15
N SER A 259 19.72 19.34 -20.32
CA SER A 259 20.41 19.38 -21.61
C SER A 259 20.44 20.77 -22.24
N MET A 260 20.28 21.87 -21.50
CA MET A 260 20.68 23.21 -21.95
C MET A 260 20.98 24.13 -20.76
N SER A 261 22.22 24.14 -20.28
CA SER A 261 22.91 25.28 -19.64
C SER A 261 24.35 24.89 -19.29
#